data_AF-A0A6I9PM38-F1
#
_entry.id   AF-A0A6I9PM38-F1
#
_cell.length_a   1.000
_cell.length_b   1.000
_cell.length_c   1.000
_cell.angle_alpha   90.00
_cell.angle_beta   90.00
_cell.angle_gamma   90.00
#
_symmetry.space_group_name_H-M   'P 1'
#
loop_
_entity.id
_entity.type
_entity.pdbx_description
1 polymer ?
#
loop_
_entity_poly.entity_id
_entity_poly.type
_entity_poly.pdbx_seq_one_letter_code
_entity_poly.pdbx_strand_id
1 'polypeptide(L)'
;MTCLRYGDRCTACSEGYSLAGITCVPDCTNGTFSNLEEMTCSTCHSSCRTCTGPGKRECIQCAEGFLQQEWRCVQSCGPGYYPGEAAGVPHKICHRCEENCLSCSGPGTTCTKCKEGYRLVSRTCVVDASCNNADEVFCQMVRSNRLCEKKLYRKFCCRTCQMNG
;
A
#
# COMPACT_ATOMS: atom_id res chain seq x y z
N MET A 1 -1.00 41.88 5.64
CA MET A 1 -1.69 41.06 6.66
C MET A 1 -2.73 41.92 7.35
N THR A 2 -3.89 42.13 6.73
CA THR A 2 -4.98 42.90 7.34
C THR A 2 -6.07 41.92 7.78
N CYS A 3 -6.09 41.57 9.06
CA CYS A 3 -7.30 41.03 9.68
C CYS A 3 -8.35 42.15 9.68
N LEU A 4 -9.48 41.95 9.02
CA LEU A 4 -10.51 42.98 8.85
C LEU A 4 -11.18 43.46 10.17
N ARG A 5 -10.85 42.91 11.35
CA ARG A 5 -11.41 43.39 12.64
C ARG A 5 -10.51 43.34 13.90
N TYR A 6 -9.73 42.30 14.17
CA TYR A 6 -8.90 42.23 15.39
C TYR A 6 -7.56 41.56 15.10
N GLY A 7 -6.47 42.10 15.66
CA GLY A 7 -5.08 41.70 15.39
C GLY A 7 -4.75 40.21 15.62
N ASP A 8 -5.60 39.50 16.35
CA ASP A 8 -5.41 38.07 16.67
C ASP A 8 -6.53 37.16 16.10
N ARG A 9 -7.51 37.74 15.40
CA ARG A 9 -8.68 37.02 14.85
C ARG A 9 -9.09 37.60 13.51
N CYS A 10 -8.52 37.07 12.42
CA CYS A 10 -8.97 37.41 11.09
C CYS A 10 -10.37 36.84 10.85
N THR A 11 -11.29 37.67 10.36
CA THR A 11 -12.63 37.26 9.89
C THR A 11 -12.72 37.26 8.37
N ALA A 12 -11.75 37.89 7.70
CA ALA A 12 -11.60 37.90 6.25
C ALA A 12 -10.14 38.27 5.91
N CYS A 13 -9.71 37.85 4.72
CA CYS A 13 -8.34 37.94 4.23
C CYS A 13 -8.27 38.79 2.95
N SER A 14 -7.11 39.38 2.67
CA SER A 14 -6.85 40.04 1.39
C SER A 14 -6.83 39.03 0.23
N GLU A 15 -7.02 39.52 -0.99
CA GLU A 15 -6.93 38.70 -2.21
C GLU A 15 -5.61 37.90 -2.25
N GLY A 16 -5.69 36.63 -2.70
CA GLY A 16 -4.56 35.69 -2.68
C GLY A 16 -4.31 34.98 -1.35
N TYR A 17 -5.19 35.14 -0.36
CA TYR A 17 -5.14 34.44 0.92
C TYR A 17 -6.51 33.87 1.29
N SER A 18 -6.49 32.68 1.87
CA SER A 18 -7.67 31.96 2.36
C SER A 18 -7.70 31.95 3.89
N LEU A 19 -8.89 32.06 4.48
CA LEU A 19 -9.05 32.04 5.94
C LEU A 19 -9.02 30.60 6.46
N ALA A 20 -7.94 30.23 7.14
CA ALA A 20 -7.81 28.97 7.88
C ALA A 20 -8.05 29.22 9.37
N GLY A 21 -9.31 29.04 9.80
CA GLY A 21 -9.74 29.30 11.17
C GLY A 21 -9.77 30.80 11.46
N ILE A 22 -8.71 31.31 12.08
CA ILE A 22 -8.53 32.74 12.41
C ILE A 22 -7.30 33.37 11.75
N THR A 23 -6.60 32.60 10.91
CA THR A 23 -5.34 33.00 10.27
C THR A 23 -5.53 33.01 8.75
N CYS A 24 -4.97 34.02 8.09
CA CYS A 24 -4.92 34.06 6.63
C CYS A 24 -3.70 33.30 6.13
N VAL A 25 -3.93 32.27 5.30
CA VAL A 25 -2.86 31.48 4.68
C VAL A 25 -2.80 31.77 3.18
N PRO A 26 -1.61 31.76 2.55
CA PRO A 26 -1.49 31.96 1.11
C PRO A 26 -2.37 30.97 0.34
N ASP A 27 -3.17 31.50 -0.61
CA ASP A 27 -3.97 30.68 -1.51
C ASP A 27 -3.09 30.17 -2.65
N CYS A 28 -2.72 28.90 -2.57
CA CYS A 28 -1.73 28.29 -3.43
C CYS A 28 -2.39 27.45 -4.51
N THR A 29 -1.92 27.61 -5.75
CA THR A 29 -2.39 26.84 -6.89
C THR A 29 -1.85 25.42 -6.87
N ASN A 30 -2.47 24.52 -7.64
CA ASN A 30 -1.98 23.15 -7.81
C ASN A 30 -0.49 23.13 -8.17
N GLY A 31 0.26 22.22 -7.55
CA GLY A 31 1.72 22.12 -7.65
C GLY A 31 2.46 22.97 -6.61
N THR A 32 1.76 23.73 -5.77
CA THR A 32 2.34 24.48 -4.65
C THR A 32 1.60 24.21 -3.34
N PHE A 33 2.26 24.48 -2.21
CA PHE A 33 1.70 24.42 -0.87
C PHE A 33 1.99 25.71 -0.10
N SER A 34 1.14 26.01 0.88
CA SER A 34 1.29 27.18 1.74
C SER A 34 2.43 26.97 2.74
N ASN A 35 3.58 27.60 2.51
CA ASN A 35 4.68 27.63 3.45
C ASN A 35 4.41 28.73 4.48
N LEU A 36 4.08 28.33 5.71
CA LEU A 36 3.69 29.25 6.79
C LEU A 36 4.90 29.94 7.43
N GLU A 37 6.12 29.41 7.27
CA GLU A 37 7.34 30.04 7.77
C GLU A 37 7.70 31.25 6.90
N GLU A 38 7.66 31.07 5.58
CA GLU A 38 7.94 32.11 4.59
C GLU A 38 6.71 32.95 4.22
N MET A 39 5.51 32.55 4.66
CA MET A 39 4.21 33.12 4.26
C MET A 39 4.02 33.24 2.73
N THR A 40 4.53 32.25 1.99
CA THR A 40 4.51 32.18 0.52
C THR A 40 4.07 30.79 0.03
N CYS A 41 3.79 30.68 -1.27
CA CYS A 41 3.54 29.39 -1.91
C CYS A 41 4.86 28.76 -2.36
N SER A 42 5.18 27.59 -1.82
CA SER A 42 6.37 26.81 -2.17
C SER A 42 6.00 25.62 -3.05
N THR A 43 6.91 25.15 -3.90
CA THR A 43 6.64 24.07 -4.85
C THR A 43 6.53 22.70 -4.18
N CYS A 44 5.56 21.91 -4.60
CA CYS A 44 5.45 20.50 -4.27
C CYS A 44 6.56 19.66 -4.93
N HIS A 45 6.74 18.42 -4.46
CA HIS A 45 7.48 17.43 -5.22
C HIS A 45 6.83 17.20 -6.60
N SER A 46 7.65 17.01 -7.65
CA SER A 46 7.20 16.94 -9.05
C SER A 46 6.20 15.83 -9.37
N SER A 47 6.13 14.79 -8.54
CA SER A 47 5.16 13.70 -8.69
C SER A 47 3.75 14.04 -8.19
N CYS A 48 3.55 15.24 -7.62
CA CYS A 48 2.38 15.57 -6.83
C CYS A 48 1.64 16.77 -7.41
N ARG A 49 0.32 16.63 -7.53
CA ARG A 49 -0.59 17.67 -7.98
C ARG A 49 -0.96 18.62 -6.84
N THR A 50 -1.15 18.08 -5.64
CA THR A 50 -1.32 18.86 -4.41
C THR A 50 -0.55 18.19 -3.28
N CYS A 51 -0.03 18.99 -2.35
CA CYS A 51 0.83 18.52 -1.27
C CYS A 51 0.64 19.36 0.00
N THR A 52 1.06 18.82 1.14
CA THR A 52 1.18 19.55 2.42
C THR A 52 2.59 20.09 2.65
N GLY A 53 3.56 19.68 1.82
CA GLY A 53 4.97 20.04 1.97
C GLY A 53 5.82 19.64 0.76
N PRO A 54 7.12 19.95 0.77
CA PRO A 54 8.00 19.75 -0.38
C PRO A 54 8.42 18.28 -0.57
N GLY A 55 8.22 17.43 0.44
CA GLY A 55 8.64 16.05 0.46
C GLY A 55 7.79 15.14 -0.42
N LYS A 56 8.42 14.07 -0.94
CA LYS A 56 7.76 13.06 -1.78
C LYS A 56 6.62 12.28 -1.08
N ARG A 57 6.60 12.29 0.26
CA ARG A 57 5.58 11.62 1.09
C ARG A 57 4.51 12.58 1.62
N GLU A 58 4.58 13.84 1.25
CA GLU A 58 3.66 14.89 1.72
C GLU A 58 2.61 15.19 0.65
N CYS A 59 2.27 14.20 -0.17
CA CYS A 59 1.43 14.38 -1.34
C CYS A 59 -0.01 13.97 -1.05
N ILE A 60 -0.94 14.89 -1.34
CA ILE A 60 -2.37 14.66 -1.17
C ILE A 60 -2.95 14.08 -2.46
N GLN A 61 -2.61 14.68 -3.61
CA GLN A 61 -3.02 14.20 -4.93
C GLN A 61 -1.80 13.97 -5.82
N CYS A 62 -1.81 12.89 -6.58
CA CYS A 62 -0.75 12.60 -7.54
C CYS A 62 -0.96 13.36 -8.84
N ALA A 63 0.15 13.77 -9.46
CA ALA A 63 0.14 14.32 -10.81
C ALA A 63 -0.37 13.26 -11.81
N GLU A 64 -0.80 13.71 -12.98
CA GLU A 64 -1.23 12.80 -14.04
C GLU A 64 -0.12 11.82 -14.42
N GLY A 65 -0.48 10.56 -14.65
CA GLY A 65 0.49 9.48 -14.90
C GLY A 65 1.17 8.90 -13.66
N PHE A 66 0.93 9.45 -12.46
CA PHE A 66 1.39 8.88 -11.20
C PHE A 66 0.25 8.19 -10.43
N LEU A 67 0.62 7.18 -9.65
CA LEU A 67 -0.26 6.42 -8.77
C LEU A 67 0.11 6.66 -7.31
N GLN A 68 -0.89 6.73 -6.44
CA GLN A 68 -0.65 6.83 -5.00
C GLN A 68 -0.31 5.46 -4.42
N GLN A 69 0.78 5.38 -3.67
CA GLN A 69 1.18 4.20 -2.90
C GLN A 69 1.75 4.66 -1.56
N GLU A 70 1.11 4.31 -0.44
CA GLU A 70 1.64 4.55 0.91
C GLU A 70 2.15 6.01 1.10
N TRP A 71 1.29 6.99 0.80
CA TRP A 71 1.56 8.45 0.94
C TRP A 71 2.53 9.08 -0.06
N ARG A 72 3.06 8.31 -1.02
CA ARG A 72 3.88 8.84 -2.11
C ARG A 72 3.22 8.60 -3.46
N CYS A 73 3.65 9.37 -4.45
CA CYS A 73 3.28 9.18 -5.84
C CYS A 73 4.39 8.43 -6.60
N VAL A 74 4.02 7.38 -7.33
CA VAL A 74 4.92 6.49 -8.07
C VAL A 74 4.44 6.31 -9.50
N GLN A 75 5.35 6.10 -10.46
CA GLN A 75 4.96 5.85 -11.86
C GLN A 75 4.40 4.44 -12.06
N SER A 76 4.85 3.48 -11.26
CA SER A 76 4.42 2.10 -11.29
C SER A 76 4.30 1.55 -9.87
N CYS A 77 3.28 0.74 -9.62
CA CYS A 77 3.11 0.08 -8.34
C CYS A 77 4.27 -0.88 -8.06
N GLY A 78 4.78 -0.83 -6.83
CA GLY A 78 5.83 -1.74 -6.38
C GLY A 78 5.34 -3.19 -6.23
N PRO A 79 6.25 -4.13 -5.89
CA PRO A 79 5.87 -5.51 -5.61
C PRO A 79 4.81 -5.60 -4.51
N GLY A 80 3.85 -6.51 -4.69
CA GLY A 80 2.71 -6.69 -3.79
C GLY A 80 1.57 -5.68 -4.00
N TYR A 81 1.61 -4.90 -5.09
CA TYR A 81 0.57 -3.95 -5.44
C TYR A 81 0.17 -4.05 -6.92
N TYR A 82 -1.06 -3.63 -7.24
CA TYR A 82 -1.58 -3.50 -8.60
C TYR A 82 -2.28 -2.15 -8.79
N PRO A 83 -2.27 -1.58 -10.02
CA PRO A 83 -2.91 -0.30 -10.29
C PRO A 83 -4.45 -0.45 -10.32
N GLY A 84 -5.16 0.49 -9.73
CA GLY A 84 -6.62 0.59 -9.85
C GLY A 84 -7.15 1.95 -9.40
N GLU A 85 -8.47 2.05 -9.32
CA GLU A 85 -9.19 3.25 -8.89
C GLU A 85 -9.73 3.04 -7.47
N ALA A 86 -9.87 4.12 -6.71
CA ALA A 86 -10.50 4.10 -5.39
C ALA A 86 -11.63 5.11 -5.33
N ALA A 87 -12.75 4.71 -4.73
CA ALA A 87 -13.89 5.61 -4.55
C ALA A 87 -13.47 6.84 -3.73
N GLY A 88 -13.77 8.03 -4.26
CA GLY A 88 -13.41 9.30 -3.63
C GLY A 88 -11.98 9.78 -3.88
N VAL A 89 -11.18 9.06 -4.69
CA VAL A 89 -9.82 9.47 -5.07
C VAL A 89 -9.80 9.79 -6.57
N PRO A 90 -9.46 11.03 -6.99
CA PRO A 90 -9.51 11.44 -8.39
C PRO A 90 -8.35 10.91 -9.24
N HIS A 91 -7.36 10.26 -8.64
CA HIS A 91 -6.19 9.68 -9.29
C HIS A 91 -6.07 8.18 -9.02
N LYS A 92 -5.30 7.48 -9.86
CA LYS A 92 -5.07 6.04 -9.70
C LYS A 92 -4.29 5.75 -8.42
N ILE A 93 -4.58 4.61 -7.81
CA ILE A 93 -3.95 4.14 -6.59
C ILE A 93 -3.36 2.75 -6.80
N CYS A 94 -2.33 2.44 -6.05
CA CYS A 94 -1.77 1.10 -5.94
C CYS A 94 -2.51 0.34 -4.84
N HIS A 95 -3.37 -0.59 -5.26
CA HIS A 95 -4.07 -1.51 -4.36
C HIS A 95 -3.16 -2.66 -3.96
N ARG A 96 -3.24 -3.09 -2.71
CA ARG A 96 -2.44 -4.22 -2.22
C ARG A 96 -2.97 -5.53 -2.81
N CYS A 97 -2.06 -6.39 -3.25
CA CYS A 97 -2.38 -7.78 -3.58
C CYS A 97 -2.82 -8.57 -2.34
N GLU A 98 -3.41 -9.75 -2.56
CA GLU A 98 -3.69 -10.71 -1.49
C GLU A 98 -2.42 -11.09 -0.71
N GLU A 99 -2.62 -11.64 0.48
CA GLU A 99 -1.54 -12.06 1.35
C GLU A 99 -0.60 -13.03 0.64
N ASN A 100 0.71 -12.90 0.91
CA ASN A 100 1.76 -13.74 0.34
C ASN A 100 1.92 -13.67 -1.19
N CYS A 101 1.12 -12.84 -1.86
CA CYS A 101 1.27 -12.54 -3.27
C CYS A 101 2.29 -11.41 -3.49
N LEU A 102 3.26 -11.65 -4.38
CA LEU A 102 4.27 -10.68 -4.81
C LEU A 102 3.83 -9.90 -6.05
N SER A 103 2.99 -10.48 -6.91
CA SER A 103 2.45 -9.81 -8.10
C SER A 103 1.06 -10.34 -8.41
N CYS A 104 0.11 -9.44 -8.66
CA CYS A 104 -1.27 -9.76 -8.98
C CYS A 104 -1.78 -8.83 -10.08
N SER A 105 -2.82 -9.26 -10.82
CA SER A 105 -3.44 -8.47 -11.89
C SER A 105 -4.72 -7.75 -11.47
N GLY A 106 -5.15 -7.89 -10.21
CA GLY A 106 -6.41 -7.34 -9.72
C GLY A 106 -6.72 -7.73 -8.28
N PRO A 107 -7.96 -7.50 -7.83
CA PRO A 107 -8.43 -7.98 -6.53
C PRO A 107 -8.60 -9.51 -6.51
N GLY A 108 -8.70 -10.08 -5.31
CA GLY A 108 -9.02 -11.50 -5.12
C GLY A 108 -7.93 -12.47 -5.59
N THR A 109 -8.34 -13.66 -6.01
CA THR A 109 -7.48 -14.75 -6.50
C THR A 109 -6.95 -14.47 -7.91
N THR A 110 -6.18 -13.41 -8.06
CA THR A 110 -5.53 -13.02 -9.32
C THR A 110 -4.01 -12.95 -9.18
N CYS A 111 -3.47 -13.66 -8.19
CA CYS A 111 -2.03 -13.72 -7.99
C CYS A 111 -1.35 -14.41 -9.17
N THR A 112 -0.27 -13.81 -9.65
CA THR A 112 0.58 -14.32 -10.73
C THR A 112 1.96 -14.75 -10.24
N LYS A 113 2.42 -14.19 -9.11
CA LYS A 113 3.70 -14.55 -8.49
C LYS A 113 3.60 -14.47 -6.97
N CYS A 114 4.05 -15.51 -6.28
CA CYS A 114 4.10 -15.55 -4.82
C CYS A 114 5.42 -14.98 -4.28
N LYS A 115 5.39 -14.57 -3.01
CA LYS A 115 6.60 -14.24 -2.24
C LYS A 115 7.42 -15.52 -2.02
N GLU A 116 8.69 -15.34 -1.66
CA GLU A 116 9.57 -16.46 -1.30
C GLU A 116 8.96 -17.30 -0.17
N GLY A 117 9.07 -18.63 -0.26
CA GLY A 117 8.44 -19.56 0.69
C GLY A 117 6.95 -19.87 0.42
N TYR A 118 6.39 -19.39 -0.70
CA TYR A 118 5.00 -19.66 -1.10
C TYR A 118 4.93 -20.17 -2.54
N ARG A 119 4.03 -21.12 -2.79
CA ARG A 119 3.76 -21.67 -4.13
C ARG A 119 2.39 -21.22 -4.63
N LEU A 120 2.32 -20.95 -5.93
CA LEU A 120 1.08 -20.54 -6.58
C LEU A 120 0.19 -21.76 -6.84
N VAL A 121 -1.00 -21.79 -6.24
CA VAL A 121 -2.01 -22.84 -6.43
C VAL A 121 -3.33 -22.16 -6.71
N SER A 122 -3.90 -22.43 -7.89
CA SER A 122 -5.21 -21.86 -8.28
C SER A 122 -5.31 -20.34 -8.09
N ARG A 123 -4.24 -19.60 -8.44
CA ARG A 123 -4.11 -18.13 -8.28
C ARG A 123 -4.07 -17.60 -6.84
N THR A 124 -3.82 -18.48 -5.88
CA THR A 124 -3.61 -18.15 -4.47
C THR A 124 -2.22 -18.62 -4.03
N CYS A 125 -1.59 -17.89 -3.12
CA CYS A 125 -0.29 -18.25 -2.58
C CYS A 125 -0.48 -19.06 -1.30
N VAL A 126 -0.23 -20.35 -1.41
CA VAL A 126 -0.18 -21.24 -0.24
C VAL A 126 1.26 -21.39 0.18
N VAL A 127 1.50 -21.56 1.49
CA VAL A 127 2.83 -21.85 2.00
C VAL A 127 3.43 -22.96 1.15
N ASP A 128 4.64 -22.74 0.67
CA ASP A 128 5.43 -23.76 0.01
C ASP A 128 5.92 -24.73 1.09
N ALA A 129 4.96 -25.45 1.67
CA ALA A 129 5.20 -26.73 2.28
C ALA A 129 5.41 -27.74 1.13
N SER A 130 6.35 -27.47 0.23
CA SER A 130 7.32 -28.50 -0.06
C SER A 130 7.84 -28.88 1.32
N CYS A 131 7.60 -30.12 1.71
CA CYS A 131 7.99 -30.62 3.01
C CYS A 131 9.51 -30.63 3.05
N ASN A 132 10.09 -29.46 3.29
CA ASN A 132 11.52 -29.23 3.30
C ASN A 132 11.95 -29.68 4.68
N ASN A 133 12.13 -31.00 4.77
CA ASN A 133 12.36 -31.74 5.99
C ASN A 133 11.33 -31.39 7.06
N ALA A 134 10.17 -32.05 7.02
CA ALA A 134 9.69 -32.58 8.29
C ALA A 134 10.91 -33.28 8.90
N ASP A 135 11.38 -32.79 10.04
CA ASP A 135 12.47 -33.39 10.80
C ASP A 135 12.29 -34.91 10.72
N GLU A 136 13.35 -35.69 10.52
CA GLU A 136 13.23 -37.14 10.40
C GLU A 136 12.44 -37.71 11.59
N VAL A 137 12.58 -37.06 12.76
CA VAL A 137 11.80 -37.30 13.98
C VAL A 137 10.30 -37.02 13.80
N PHE A 138 9.92 -35.94 13.12
CA PHE A 138 8.52 -35.64 12.79
C PHE A 138 7.94 -36.64 11.79
N CYS A 139 8.66 -36.98 10.72
CA CYS A 139 8.19 -38.03 9.81
C CYS A 139 8.11 -39.39 10.51
N GLN A 140 9.03 -39.72 11.43
CA GLN A 140 8.95 -40.92 12.26
C GLN A 140 7.71 -40.90 13.14
N MET A 141 7.40 -39.79 13.81
CA MET A 141 6.19 -39.65 14.62
C MET A 141 4.91 -39.82 13.79
N VAL A 142 4.85 -39.21 12.60
CA VAL A 142 3.74 -39.32 11.64
C VAL A 142 3.56 -40.76 11.16
N ARG A 143 4.67 -41.47 10.87
CA ARG A 143 4.69 -42.88 10.46
C ARG A 143 4.28 -43.82 11.60
N SER A 144 4.88 -43.68 12.78
CA SER A 144 4.60 -44.50 13.97
C SER A 144 3.15 -44.40 14.41
N ASN A 145 2.53 -43.23 14.25
CA ASN A 145 1.12 -43.00 14.60
C ASN A 145 0.15 -43.23 13.43
N ARG A 146 0.65 -43.67 12.26
CA ARG A 146 -0.14 -43.92 11.03
C ARG A 146 -1.07 -42.75 10.68
N LEU A 147 -0.62 -41.51 10.92
CA LEU A 147 -1.49 -40.34 10.79
C LEU A 147 -1.94 -40.16 9.33
N CYS A 148 -1.08 -40.49 8.35
CA CYS A 148 -1.42 -40.37 6.93
C CYS A 148 -2.45 -41.40 6.42
N GLU A 149 -2.69 -42.48 7.16
CA GLU A 149 -3.76 -43.46 6.87
C GLU A 149 -5.12 -42.95 7.36
N LYS A 150 -5.13 -42.03 8.33
CA LYS A 150 -6.34 -41.44 8.86
C LYS A 150 -6.87 -40.37 7.90
N LYS A 151 -8.11 -40.53 7.46
CA LYS A 151 -8.82 -39.64 6.51
C LYS A 151 -8.71 -38.15 6.86
N LEU A 152 -8.73 -37.83 8.16
CA LEU A 152 -8.67 -36.46 8.68
C LEU A 152 -7.29 -35.81 8.48
N TYR A 153 -6.21 -36.57 8.63
CA TYR A 153 -4.83 -36.06 8.64
C TYR A 153 -4.12 -36.23 7.31
N ARG A 154 -4.64 -37.07 6.40
CA ARG A 154 -4.07 -37.37 5.08
C ARG A 154 -3.79 -36.12 4.22
N LYS A 155 -4.64 -35.08 4.31
CA LYS A 155 -4.49 -33.82 3.55
C LYS A 155 -3.35 -32.94 4.06
N PHE A 156 -2.87 -33.18 5.28
CA PHE A 156 -1.78 -32.45 5.92
C PHE A 156 -0.45 -33.21 5.87
N CYS A 157 -0.44 -34.44 5.34
CA CYS A 157 0.77 -35.22 5.19
C CYS A 157 1.58 -34.81 3.97
N CYS A 158 2.86 -34.59 4.19
CA CYS A 158 3.86 -34.43 3.17
C CYS A 158 4.09 -35.71 2.35
N ARG A 159 4.47 -35.56 1.08
CA ARG A 159 4.84 -36.69 0.20
C ARG A 159 6.07 -37.46 0.71
N THR A 160 7.01 -36.79 1.38
CA THR A 160 8.21 -37.39 2.00
C THR A 160 7.91 -38.23 3.26
N CYS A 161 6.86 -37.89 4.01
CA CYS A 161 6.39 -38.71 5.13
C CYS A 161 5.34 -39.76 4.71
N GLN A 162 4.76 -39.66 3.50
CA GLN A 162 3.90 -40.69 2.91
C GLN A 162 4.78 -41.81 2.36
N MET A 163 4.76 -42.96 3.03
CA MET A 163 5.46 -44.19 2.62
C MET A 163 5.26 -44.47 1.13
N ASN A 164 6.36 -44.52 0.38
CA ASN A 164 6.53 -45.38 -0.79
C ASN A 164 8.04 -45.59 -0.97
N GLY A 165 8.55 -46.72 -0.46
CA GLY A 165 9.94 -47.15 -0.56
C GLY A 165 10.80 -46.66 0.58
#